data_AF-A0A9D1EU13-F1
#
_entry.id   AF-A0A9D1EU13-F1
#
_cell.length_a   1.000
_cell.length_b   1.000
_cell.length_c   1.000
_cell.angle_alpha   90.00
_cell.angle_beta   90.00
_cell.angle_gamma   90.00
#
_symmetry.space_group_name_H-M   'P 1'
#
loop_
_entity.id
_entity.type
_entity.pdbx_description
1 polymer ?
#
loop_
_entity_poly.entity_id
_entity_poly.type
_entity_poly.pdbx_seq_one_letter_code
_entity_poly.pdbx_strand_id
1 'polypeptide(L)'
;MKKIKRNEYVTGGNVPVRYRIEDIPLMRRQYHPGQKLILKFPRFIGYGKRYINEYKEYTVVATYPAYVSVLDSYSHRTSFQYVDLEHRVVKR
;
A
#
# COMPACT_ATOMS: atom_id res chain seq x y z
N MET A 1 -11.67 8.38 -15.99
CA MET A 1 -10.81 8.16 -14.79
C MET A 1 -10.69 9.46 -14.00
N LYS A 2 -11.25 9.55 -12.79
CA LYS A 2 -11.01 10.68 -11.88
C LYS A 2 -9.76 10.38 -11.06
N LYS A 3 -8.59 10.88 -11.50
CA LYS A 3 -7.35 10.82 -10.71
C LYS A 3 -7.51 11.75 -9.52
N ILE A 4 -7.60 11.20 -8.30
CA ILE A 4 -7.49 12.00 -7.08
C ILE A 4 -5.99 12.32 -6.91
N LYS A 5 -5.56 13.46 -7.48
CA LYS A 5 -4.21 13.99 -7.26
C LYS A 5 -4.19 14.69 -5.91
N ARG A 6 -3.60 14.06 -4.89
CA ARG A 6 -3.21 14.74 -3.65
C ARG A 6 -1.70 14.91 -3.66
N ASN A 7 -1.23 16.13 -3.92
CA ASN A 7 0.19 16.48 -3.86
C ASN A 7 0.59 16.67 -2.39
N GLU A 8 0.91 15.59 -1.69
CA GLU A 8 1.55 15.68 -0.37
C GLU A 8 3.06 15.70 -0.56
N TYR A 9 3.70 16.82 -0.19
CA TYR A 9 5.14 16.91 -0.06
C TYR A 9 5.57 16.09 1.15
N VAL A 10 6.50 15.16 0.96
CA VAL A 10 7.02 14.31 2.05
C VAL A 10 8.02 15.13 2.87
N THR A 11 7.53 15.87 3.88
CA THR A 11 8.37 16.44 4.93
C THR A 11 8.71 15.35 5.95
N GLY A 12 10.01 15.16 6.18
CA GLY A 12 10.54 14.13 7.07
C GLY A 12 10.02 14.25 8.50
N GLY A 13 9.63 13.11 9.07
CA GLY A 13 9.15 13.04 10.45
C GLY A 13 8.20 11.88 10.73
N ASN A 14 8.46 10.68 10.21
CA ASN A 14 7.81 9.47 10.69
C ASN A 14 8.91 8.46 11.02
N VAL A 15 9.09 8.18 12.31
CA VAL A 15 9.90 7.03 12.75
C VAL A 15 9.34 5.81 12.03
N PRO A 16 10.13 5.06 11.23
CA PRO A 16 9.61 3.89 10.56
C PRO A 16 9.17 2.89 11.61
N VAL A 17 7.87 2.62 11.72
CA VAL A 17 7.35 1.51 12.50
C VAL A 17 8.01 0.25 11.95
N ARG A 18 8.91 -0.36 12.72
CA ARG A 18 9.60 -1.59 12.34
C ARG A 18 8.74 -2.77 12.74
N TYR A 19 7.95 -3.26 11.80
CA TYR A 19 7.20 -4.51 11.97
C TYR A 19 8.15 -5.72 11.96
N ARG A 20 7.87 -6.70 12.82
CA ARG A 20 8.56 -7.98 12.88
C ARG A 20 7.72 -9.07 12.22
N ILE A 21 8.35 -10.20 11.91
CA ILE A 21 7.66 -11.38 11.36
C ILE A 21 6.56 -11.88 12.33
N GLU A 22 6.79 -11.72 13.64
CA GLU A 22 5.84 -12.08 14.71
C GLU A 22 4.54 -11.28 14.67
N ASP A 23 4.55 -10.08 14.06
CA ASP A 23 3.37 -9.22 13.95
C ASP A 23 2.44 -9.65 12.80
N ILE A 24 2.94 -10.49 11.87
CA ILE A 24 2.21 -10.89 10.65
C ILE A 24 0.82 -11.45 10.95
N PRO A 25 0.60 -12.34 11.94
CA PRO A 25 -0.74 -12.84 12.26
C PRO A 25 -1.73 -11.73 12.66
N LEU A 26 -1.26 -10.69 13.36
CA LEU A 26 -2.08 -9.54 13.74
C LEU A 26 -2.34 -8.63 12.53
N MET A 27 -1.30 -8.35 11.73
CA MET A 27 -1.43 -7.56 10.49
C MET A 27 -2.42 -8.20 9.53
N ARG A 28 -2.33 -9.53 9.36
CA ARG A 28 -3.22 -10.31 8.50
C ARG A 28 -4.70 -10.13 8.85
N ARG A 29 -5.04 -9.99 10.13
CA ARG A 29 -6.44 -9.82 10.58
C ARG A 29 -7.07 -8.52 10.09
N GLN A 30 -6.29 -7.52 9.68
CA GLN A 30 -6.81 -6.25 9.15
C GLN A 30 -7.28 -6.36 7.68
N TYR A 31 -7.02 -7.49 7.01
CA TYR A 31 -7.26 -7.65 5.59
C TYR A 31 -8.24 -8.80 5.32
N HIS A 32 -9.29 -8.52 4.53
CA HIS A 32 -10.33 -9.50 4.21
C HIS A 32 -10.65 -9.50 2.70
N PRO A 33 -10.97 -10.67 2.10
CA PRO A 33 -11.47 -10.74 0.73
C PRO A 33 -12.61 -9.75 0.46
N GLY A 34 -12.56 -9.05 -0.67
CA GLY A 34 -13.50 -8.00 -1.07
C GLY A 34 -13.18 -6.60 -0.55
N GLN A 35 -12.24 -6.46 0.42
CA GLN A 35 -11.85 -5.16 0.94
C GLN A 35 -11.09 -4.33 -0.09
N LYS A 36 -11.47 -3.05 -0.21
CA LYS A 36 -10.74 -2.08 -1.03
C LYS A 36 -9.61 -1.43 -0.24
N LEU A 37 -8.44 -1.35 -0.86
CA LEU A 37 -7.23 -0.74 -0.32
C LEU A 37 -6.78 0.39 -1.24
N ILE A 38 -6.34 1.50 -0.64
CA ILE A 38 -5.65 2.59 -1.36
C ILE A 38 -4.19 2.53 -0.97
N LEU A 39 -3.31 2.23 -1.92
CA LEU A 39 -1.87 2.11 -1.72
C LEU A 39 -1.15 3.29 -2.35
N LYS A 40 -0.19 3.87 -1.63
CA LYS A 40 0.69 4.94 -2.13
C LYS A 40 2.03 4.37 -2.62
N PHE A 41 2.48 4.85 -3.77
CA PHE A 41 3.75 4.49 -4.39
C PHE A 41 4.55 5.75 -4.69
N PRO A 42 5.82 5.82 -4.29
CA PRO A 42 6.68 6.92 -4.71
C PRO A 42 6.93 6.81 -6.21
N ARG A 43 6.52 7.84 -6.97
CA ARG A 43 6.78 7.96 -8.39
C ARG A 43 7.78 9.09 -8.61
N PHE A 44 8.88 8.76 -9.27
CA PHE A 44 9.87 9.74 -9.71
C PHE A 44 9.33 10.59 -10.86
N ILE A 45 9.49 11.90 -10.78
CA ILE A 45 8.96 12.85 -11.78
C ILE A 45 10.02 13.75 -12.44
N GLY A 46 11.31 13.61 -12.13
CA GLY A 46 12.37 14.28 -12.88
C GLY A 46 13.56 14.79 -12.05
N TYR A 47 14.45 15.51 -12.75
CA TYR A 47 15.74 16.01 -12.25
C TYR A 47 15.59 16.78 -10.92
N GLY A 48 16.46 16.46 -9.96
CA GLY A 48 16.44 17.03 -8.60
C GLY A 48 15.78 16.16 -7.51
N LYS A 49 15.66 14.83 -7.72
CA LYS A 49 15.12 13.88 -6.71
C LYS A 49 13.71 14.24 -6.22
N ARG A 50 12.83 14.68 -7.11
CA ARG A 50 11.43 14.97 -6.77
C ARG A 50 10.59 13.70 -6.89
N TYR A 51 9.95 13.33 -5.78
CA TYR A 51 9.01 12.21 -5.71
C TYR A 51 7.61 12.74 -5.43
N ILE A 52 6.62 12.17 -6.11
CA ILE A 52 5.20 12.33 -5.77
C ILE A 52 4.64 10.99 -5.31
N ASN A 53 3.65 11.01 -4.44
CA ASN A 53 2.90 9.81 -4.11
C ASN A 53 1.83 9.57 -5.18
N GLU A 54 1.95 8.47 -5.92
CA GLU A 54 0.91 7.93 -6.79
C GLU A 54 0.03 6.98 -5.97
N TYR A 55 -1.28 7.22 -5.96
CA TYR A 55 -2.25 6.40 -5.24
C TYR A 55 -2.93 5.44 -6.21
N LYS A 56 -2.99 4.16 -5.83
CA LYS A 56 -3.63 3.10 -6.62
C LYS A 56 -4.61 2.33 -5.75
N GLU A 57 -5.75 1.99 -6.33
CA GLU A 57 -6.77 1.17 -5.69
C GLU A 57 -6.54 -0.31 -5.99
N TYR A 58 -6.70 -1.13 -4.96
CA TYR A 58 -6.60 -2.58 -5.02
C TYR A 58 -7.77 -3.21 -4.28
N THR A 59 -8.20 -4.38 -4.71
CA THR A 59 -9.21 -5.19 -4.01
C THR A 59 -8.57 -6.47 -3.51
N VAL A 60 -8.69 -6.76 -2.22
CA VAL A 60 -8.19 -8.00 -1.62
C VAL A 60 -8.98 -9.19 -2.16
N VAL A 61 -8.26 -10.21 -2.62
CA VAL A 61 -8.86 -11.47 -3.09
C VAL A 61 -8.73 -12.55 -2.03
N ALA A 62 -7.55 -12.68 -1.44
CA ALA A 62 -7.25 -13.72 -0.47
C ALA A 62 -6.11 -13.29 0.45
N THR A 63 -6.13 -13.78 1.68
CA THR A 63 -5.06 -13.59 2.66
C THR A 63 -4.36 -14.91 2.95
N TYR A 64 -3.05 -14.93 2.79
CA TYR A 64 -2.18 -16.08 3.05
C TYR A 64 -1.32 -15.81 4.28
N PRO A 65 -0.65 -16.82 4.84
CA PRO A 65 0.16 -16.62 6.05
C PRO A 65 1.22 -15.51 5.94
N ALA A 66 1.85 -15.31 4.77
CA ALA A 66 2.95 -14.36 4.61
C ALA A 66 2.61 -13.14 3.73
N TYR A 67 1.51 -13.17 2.97
CA TYR A 67 1.17 -12.12 2.01
C TYR A 67 -0.35 -12.03 1.77
N VAL A 68 -0.77 -10.88 1.26
CA VAL A 68 -2.12 -10.69 0.72
C VAL A 68 -2.07 -10.74 -0.80
N SER A 69 -3.07 -11.38 -1.41
CA SER A 69 -3.29 -11.31 -2.85
C SER A 69 -4.37 -10.29 -3.16
N VAL A 70 -4.11 -9.43 -4.13
CA VAL A 70 -4.98 -8.32 -4.51
C VAL A 70 -5.15 -8.21 -6.02
N LEU A 71 -6.23 -7.59 -6.47
CA LEU A 71 -6.48 -7.19 -7.85
C LEU A 71 -6.40 -5.67 -7.97
N ASP A 72 -5.78 -5.17 -9.03
CA ASP A 72 -5.89 -3.76 -9.39
C ASP A 72 -7.22 -3.46 -10.12
N SER A 73 -7.41 -2.20 -10.53
CA SER A 73 -8.60 -1.79 -11.30
C SER A 73 -8.74 -2.43 -12.68
N TYR A 74 -7.68 -3.07 -13.19
CA TYR A 74 -7.64 -3.77 -14.47
C TYR A 74 -7.74 -5.29 -14.28
N SER A 75 -8.09 -5.75 -13.08
CA SER A 75 -8.16 -7.17 -12.73
C SER A 75 -6.82 -7.90 -12.85
N HIS A 76 -5.69 -7.19 -12.82
CA HIS A 76 -4.39 -7.83 -12.72
C HIS A 76 -4.12 -8.25 -11.29
N ARG A 77 -3.79 -9.53 -11.12
CA ARG A 77 -3.50 -10.12 -9.80
C ARG A 77 -2.05 -9.86 -9.41
N THR A 78 -1.86 -9.35 -8.20
CA THR A 78 -0.55 -9.19 -7.57
C THR A 78 -0.62 -9.55 -6.09
N SER A 79 0.51 -9.46 -5.40
CA SER A 79 0.62 -9.80 -3.98
C SER A 79 1.57 -8.85 -3.25
N PHE A 80 1.26 -8.59 -1.98
CA PHE A 80 2.08 -7.78 -1.10
C PHE A 80 2.33 -8.51 0.21
N GLN A 81 3.57 -8.45 0.71
CA GLN A 81 3.85 -8.84 2.09
C GLN A 81 3.18 -7.86 3.05
N TYR A 82 2.78 -8.34 4.23
CA TYR A 82 2.08 -7.50 5.20
C TYR A 82 2.91 -6.30 5.66
N VAL A 83 4.22 -6.50 5.86
CA VAL A 83 5.16 -5.44 6.24
C VAL A 83 5.21 -4.33 5.19
N ASP A 84 5.39 -4.68 3.92
CA ASP A 84 5.39 -3.71 2.82
C ASP A 84 4.04 -2.99 2.66
N LEU A 85 2.94 -3.72 2.90
CA LEU A 85 1.60 -3.23 2.74
C LEU A 85 1.25 -2.16 3.78
N GLU A 86 1.65 -2.35 5.03
CA GLU A 86 1.41 -1.39 6.11
C GLU A 86 2.09 -0.03 5.85
N HIS A 87 3.27 -0.02 5.22
CA HIS A 87 3.93 1.23 4.83
C HIS A 87 3.24 1.95 3.67
N ARG A 88 2.46 1.22 2.86
CA ARG A 88 1.83 1.72 1.63
C ARG A 88 0.35 2.04 1.80
N VAL A 89 -0.35 1.35 2.69
CA VAL A 89 -1.79 1.53 2.87
C VAL A 89 -2.06 2.90 3.49
N VAL A 90 -2.98 3.64 2.87
CA VAL A 90 -3.48 4.89 3.43
C VAL A 90 -4.60 4.52 4.40
N LYS A 91 -4.29 4.46 5.70
CA LYS A 91 -5.30 4.31 6.75
C LYS A 91 -6.07 5.63 6.86
N ARG A 92 -7.41 5.57 6.79
CA ARG A 92 -8.29 6.70 7.05
C ARG A 92 -8.64 6.75 8.53
#